data_AF-A0A928L8L1-F1
#
_entry.id   AF-A0A928L8L1-F1
#
_cell.length_a   1.000
_cell.length_b   1.000
_cell.length_c   1.000
_cell.angle_alpha   90.00
_cell.angle_beta   90.00
_cell.angle_gamma   90.00
#
_symmetry.space_group_name_H-M   'P 1'
#
loop_
_entity.id
_entity.type
_entity.pdbx_description
1 polymer ?
#
loop_
_entity_poly.entity_id
_entity_poly.type
_entity_poly.pdbx_seq_one_letter_code
_entity_poly.pdbx_strand_id
1 'polypeptide(L)'
;MRKRNKTIAIRCTEEEYQRIHDRAKQYGLKLNDFVIRSALNKKIIVAEGINEIVKQQKAIGRNLNQIATLANMNRLTVVNFQPLLDEHINVTTMIGELLRTVK
;
A
#
# COMPACT_ATOMS: atom_id res chain seq x y z
N MET A 1 8.16 25.95 14.80
CA MET A 1 9.59 25.68 14.57
C MET A 1 9.75 24.59 13.50
N ARG A 2 10.54 24.80 12.44
CA ARG A 2 10.76 23.76 11.40
C ARG A 2 11.61 22.61 11.99
N LYS A 3 11.15 21.35 11.83
CA LYS A 3 11.86 20.15 12.31
C LYS A 3 13.16 19.83 11.55
N ARG A 4 13.28 20.23 10.28
CA ARG A 4 14.50 20.05 9.45
C ARG A 4 15.04 21.43 9.06
N ASN A 5 16.11 21.87 9.70
CA ASN A 5 16.71 23.21 9.54
C ASN A 5 18.19 23.18 9.09
N LYS A 6 18.77 21.99 8.85
CA LYS A 6 20.12 21.82 8.31
C LYS A 6 20.06 21.54 6.80
N THR A 7 20.95 22.17 6.04
CA THR A 7 21.05 22.03 4.57
C THR A 7 22.34 21.30 4.21
N ILE A 8 22.25 20.39 3.23
CA ILE A 8 23.41 19.73 2.62
C ILE A 8 23.47 20.20 1.17
N ALA A 9 24.58 20.85 0.78
CA ALA A 9 24.82 21.27 -0.59
C ALA A 9 25.70 20.23 -1.30
N ILE A 10 25.25 19.72 -2.45
CA ILE A 10 25.94 18.68 -3.24
C ILE A 10 26.09 19.22 -4.65
N ARG A 11 27.30 19.17 -5.20
CA ARG A 11 27.55 19.41 -6.62
C ARG A 11 27.45 18.08 -7.37
N CYS A 12 26.80 18.09 -8.51
CA CYS A 12 26.66 16.94 -9.39
C CYS A 12 26.66 17.42 -10.84
N THR A 13 26.98 16.51 -11.75
CA THR A 13 26.82 16.70 -13.19
C THR A 13 25.33 16.67 -13.57
N GLU A 14 25.00 17.17 -14.76
CA GLU A 14 23.62 17.14 -15.27
C GLU A 14 23.09 15.70 -15.37
N GLU A 15 23.93 14.75 -15.79
CA GLU A 15 23.55 13.34 -15.89
C GLU A 15 23.23 12.73 -14.52
N GLU A 16 24.04 13.03 -13.50
CA GLU A 16 23.79 12.58 -12.12
C GLU A 16 22.51 13.20 -11.56
N TYR A 17 22.31 14.51 -11.78
CA TYR A 17 21.10 15.21 -11.35
C TYR A 17 19.84 14.54 -11.92
N GLN A 18 19.84 14.29 -13.23
CA GLN A 18 18.72 13.66 -13.93
C GLN A 18 18.47 12.24 -13.42
N ARG A 19 19.52 11.42 -13.25
CA ARG A 19 19.40 10.06 -12.70
C ARG A 19 18.82 10.03 -11.29
N ILE A 20 19.24 10.95 -10.42
CA ILE A 20 18.70 11.03 -9.04
C ILE A 20 17.23 11.45 -9.09
N HIS A 21 16.88 12.40 -9.96
CA HIS A 21 15.51 12.87 -10.12
C HIS A 21 14.58 11.78 -10.67
N ASP A 22 15.01 11.05 -11.69
CA ASP A 22 14.23 9.96 -12.29
C ASP A 22 14.03 8.80 -11.30
N ARG A 23 15.05 8.45 -10.52
CA ARG A 23 14.89 7.48 -9.43
C ARG A 23 13.90 7.97 -8.39
N ALA A 24 14.01 9.22 -7.94
CA ALA A 24 13.06 9.78 -6.97
C ALA A 24 11.61 9.69 -7.49
N LYS A 25 11.39 10.00 -8.77
CA LYS A 25 10.09 9.89 -9.44
C LYS A 25 9.61 8.44 -9.54
N GLN A 26 10.48 7.50 -9.90
CA GLN A 26 10.16 6.07 -9.94
C GLN A 26 9.67 5.55 -8.58
N TYR A 27 10.27 6.03 -7.48
CA TYR A 27 9.84 5.68 -6.12
C TYR A 27 8.66 6.50 -5.60
N GLY A 28 8.11 7.44 -6.39
CA GLY A 28 7.04 8.35 -5.97
C GLY A 28 7.43 9.30 -4.83
N LEU A 29 8.73 9.56 -4.65
CA LEU A 29 9.27 10.37 -3.56
C LEU A 29 9.67 11.76 -4.05
N LYS A 30 9.55 12.75 -3.16
CA LYS A 30 10.21 14.05 -3.36
C LYS A 30 11.72 13.85 -3.33
N LEU A 31 12.46 14.57 -4.18
CA LEU A 31 13.91 14.49 -4.29
C LEU A 31 14.64 14.51 -2.94
N ASN A 32 14.29 15.46 -2.06
CA ASN A 32 14.89 15.56 -0.72
C ASN A 32 14.64 14.30 0.14
N ASP A 33 13.45 13.71 0.07
CA ASP A 33 13.14 12.50 0.86
C ASP A 33 13.85 11.28 0.29
N PHE A 34 13.92 11.16 -1.04
CA PHE A 34 14.70 10.12 -1.72
C PHE A 34 16.18 10.18 -1.35
N VAL A 35 16.80 11.36 -1.43
CA VAL A 35 18.22 11.55 -1.11
C VAL A 35 18.51 11.25 0.35
N ILE A 36 17.69 11.75 1.28
CA ILE A 36 17.87 11.47 2.72
C ILE A 36 17.70 9.98 3.03
N ARG A 37 16.70 9.30 2.45
CA ARG A 37 16.52 7.85 2.66
C ARG A 37 17.67 7.04 2.10
N SER A 38 18.11 7.37 0.89
CA SER A 38 19.24 6.71 0.22
C SER A 38 20.53 6.90 1.01
N ALA A 39 20.83 8.13 1.46
CA ALA A 39 22.03 8.43 2.25
C ALA A 39 22.04 7.78 3.64
N LEU A 40 20.87 7.44 4.18
CA LEU A 40 20.71 6.75 5.47
C LEU A 40 20.51 5.24 5.32
N ASN A 41 20.71 4.66 4.13
CA ASN A 41 20.46 3.26 3.81
C ASN A 41 19.08 2.76 4.27
N LYS A 42 18.07 3.64 4.22
CA LYS A 42 16.69 3.26 4.52
C LYS A 42 16.09 2.54 3.32
N LYS A 43 15.46 1.40 3.57
CA LYS A 43 14.74 0.63 2.54
C LYS A 43 13.64 1.52 1.93
N ILE A 44 13.66 1.65 0.60
CA ILE A 44 12.63 2.39 -0.17
C ILE A 44 11.78 1.35 -0.87
N ILE A 45 10.51 1.26 -0.47
CA ILE A 45 9.58 0.25 -0.98
C ILE A 45 8.40 0.99 -1.59
N VAL A 46 8.17 0.76 -2.87
CA VAL A 46 6.94 1.19 -3.56
C VAL A 46 5.97 0.04 -3.51
N ALA A 47 4.82 0.25 -2.88
CA ALA A 47 3.75 -0.73 -2.88
C ALA A 47 2.65 -0.26 -3.83
N GLU A 48 2.86 -0.53 -5.12
CA GLU A 48 1.86 -0.29 -6.16
C GLU A 48 0.67 -1.24 -5.99
N GLY A 49 -0.53 -0.82 -6.37
CA GLY A 49 -1.73 -1.67 -6.32
C GLY A 49 -2.40 -1.84 -4.95
N ILE A 50 -1.80 -1.41 -3.83
CA ILE A 50 -2.45 -1.50 -2.50
C ILE A 50 -3.83 -0.82 -2.48
N ASN A 51 -3.97 0.34 -3.12
CA ASN A 51 -5.24 1.05 -3.17
C ASN A 51 -6.34 0.25 -3.88
N GLU A 52 -5.99 -0.54 -4.90
CA GLU A 52 -6.92 -1.39 -5.62
C GLU A 52 -7.36 -2.57 -4.76
N ILE A 53 -6.40 -3.19 -4.05
CA ILE A 53 -6.67 -4.24 -3.07
C ILE A 53 -7.64 -3.73 -1.99
N VAL A 54 -7.39 -2.54 -1.43
CA VAL A 54 -8.29 -1.92 -0.44
C VAL A 54 -9.68 -1.65 -1.03
N LYS A 55 -9.76 -1.23 -2.29
CA LYS A 55 -11.04 -0.99 -2.98
C LYS A 55 -11.84 -2.29 -3.13
N GLN A 56 -11.19 -3.38 -3.54
CA GLN A 56 -11.83 -4.70 -3.66
C GLN A 56 -12.27 -5.22 -2.29
N GLN A 57 -11.44 -5.09 -1.27
CA GLN A 57 -11.78 -5.50 0.10
C GLN A 57 -13.02 -4.77 0.63
N LYS A 58 -13.13 -3.45 0.38
CA LYS A 58 -14.34 -2.68 0.71
C LYS A 58 -15.57 -3.18 -0.06
N ALA A 59 -15.41 -3.60 -1.30
CA ALA A 59 -16.52 -4.15 -2.09
C ALA A 59 -17.02 -5.49 -1.53
N ILE A 60 -16.10 -6.38 -1.15
CA ILE A 60 -16.43 -7.64 -0.48
C ILE A 60 -17.19 -7.37 0.82
N GLY A 61 -16.71 -6.45 1.66
CA GLY A 61 -17.39 -6.06 2.91
C GLY A 61 -18.81 -5.51 2.70
N ARG A 62 -19.03 -4.71 1.63
CA ARG A 62 -20.37 -4.24 1.28
C ARG A 62 -21.30 -5.38 0.88
N ASN A 63 -20.81 -6.33 0.08
CA ASN A 63 -21.60 -7.49 -0.33
C ASN A 63 -21.97 -8.37 0.88
N LEU A 64 -21.02 -8.61 1.78
CA LEU A 64 -21.26 -9.34 3.03
C LEU A 64 -22.34 -8.65 3.89
N ASN A 65 -22.27 -7.32 4.05
CA ASN A 65 -23.28 -6.56 4.78
C ASN A 65 -24.68 -6.70 4.16
N GLN A 66 -24.78 -6.69 2.83
CA GLN A 66 -26.06 -6.87 2.15
C GLN A 66 -26.64 -8.26 2.40
N ILE A 67 -25.83 -9.31 2.32
CA ILE A 67 -26.31 -10.67 2.58
C ILE A 67 -26.71 -10.84 4.04
N ALA A 68 -25.92 -10.34 4.98
CA ALA A 68 -26.26 -10.35 6.40
C ALA A 68 -27.60 -9.62 6.68
N THR A 69 -27.83 -8.49 6.01
CA THR A 69 -29.09 -7.75 6.12
C THR A 69 -30.27 -8.57 5.60
N LEU A 70 -30.13 -9.20 4.44
CA LEU A 70 -31.19 -10.06 3.86
C LEU A 70 -31.46 -11.30 4.72
N ALA A 71 -30.42 -11.91 5.29
CA ALA A 71 -30.55 -13.03 6.22
C ALA A 71 -31.28 -12.60 7.51
N ASN A 72 -30.91 -11.45 8.10
CA ASN A 72 -31.58 -10.90 9.29
C ASN A 72 -33.05 -10.54 9.04
N MET A 73 -33.40 -10.21 7.80
CA MET A 73 -34.80 -9.99 7.38
C MET A 73 -35.56 -11.31 7.12
N ASN A 74 -34.96 -12.47 7.39
CA ASN A 74 -35.47 -13.81 7.04
C ASN A 74 -35.77 -13.97 5.53
N ARG A 75 -35.12 -13.18 4.67
CA ARG A 75 -35.27 -13.24 3.20
C ARG A 75 -34.26 -14.19 2.54
N LEU A 76 -33.31 -14.70 3.33
CA LEU A 76 -32.34 -15.72 2.95
C LEU A 76 -32.24 -16.73 4.08
N THR A 77 -32.50 -18.00 3.78
CA THR A 77 -32.58 -19.09 4.78
C THR A 77 -31.37 -20.03 4.76
N VAL A 78 -30.68 -20.17 3.61
CA VAL A 78 -29.44 -20.95 3.51
C VAL A 78 -28.47 -20.24 2.57
N VAL A 79 -27.31 -19.83 3.08
CA VAL A 79 -26.17 -19.38 2.27
C VAL A 79 -24.93 -20.09 2.78
N ASN A 80 -24.31 -20.93 1.94
CA ASN A 80 -23.03 -21.55 2.28
C ASN A 80 -21.89 -20.57 1.95
N PHE A 81 -21.32 -19.96 2.98
CA PHE A 81 -20.22 -19.00 2.85
C PHE A 81 -18.83 -19.62 2.95
N GLN A 82 -18.72 -20.90 3.29
CA GLN A 82 -17.44 -21.52 3.60
C GLN A 82 -16.39 -21.34 2.47
N PRO A 83 -16.72 -21.56 1.18
CA PRO A 83 -15.74 -21.39 0.11
C PRO A 83 -15.26 -19.94 -0.05
N LEU A 84 -16.15 -18.96 0.15
CA LEU A 84 -15.79 -17.54 0.10
C LEU A 84 -14.91 -17.15 1.29
N LEU A 85 -15.22 -17.66 2.48
CA LEU A 85 -14.42 -17.43 3.68
C LEU A 85 -13.02 -18.00 3.54
N ASP A 86 -12.88 -19.20 2.98
CA ASP A 86 -11.59 -19.86 2.78
C ASP A 86 -10.71 -19.05 1.81
N GLU A 87 -11.26 -18.61 0.66
CA GLU A 87 -10.51 -17.72 -0.25
C GLU A 87 -10.21 -16.37 0.38
N HIS A 88 -11.13 -15.80 1.14
CA HIS A 88 -10.94 -14.51 1.79
C HIS A 88 -9.83 -14.55 2.85
N ILE A 89 -9.76 -15.63 3.62
CA ILE A 89 -8.67 -15.89 4.58
C ILE A 89 -7.34 -16.02 3.84
N ASN A 90 -7.29 -16.76 2.73
CA ASN A 90 -6.08 -16.92 1.94
C ASN A 90 -5.57 -15.56 1.41
N VAL A 91 -6.46 -14.76 0.81
CA VAL A 91 -6.11 -13.42 0.30
C VAL A 91 -5.68 -12.50 1.45
N THR A 92 -6.40 -12.49 2.56
CA THR A 92 -6.07 -11.65 3.72
C THR A 92 -4.73 -12.04 4.35
N THR A 93 -4.41 -13.33 4.40
CA THR A 93 -3.12 -13.84 4.87
C THR A 93 -1.99 -13.39 3.96
N MET A 94 -2.13 -13.56 2.64
CA MET A 94 -1.14 -13.12 1.66
C MET A 94 -0.89 -11.59 1.74
N ILE A 95 -1.95 -10.79 1.88
CA ILE A 95 -1.81 -9.34 2.09
C ILE A 95 -1.07 -9.05 3.40
N GLY A 96 -1.39 -9.77 4.48
CA GLY A 96 -0.72 -9.63 5.77
C GLY A 96 0.77 -9.92 5.71
N GLU A 97 1.17 -10.95 4.95
CA GLU A 97 2.58 -11.29 4.70
C GLU A 97 3.28 -10.21 3.88
N LEU A 98 2.64 -9.70 2.83
CA LEU A 98 3.17 -8.62 2.00
C LEU A 98 3.36 -7.33 2.81
N LEU A 99 2.46 -7.02 3.74
CA LEU A 99 2.62 -5.87 4.63
C LEU A 99 3.79 -6.03 5.62
N ARG A 100 4.20 -7.26 5.96
CA ARG A 100 5.39 -7.50 6.80
C ARG A 100 6.69 -7.31 6.03
N THR A 101 6.73 -7.58 4.73
CA THR A 101 7.93 -7.38 3.90
C THR A 101 8.16 -5.90 3.53
N VAL A 102 7.09 -5.10 3.61
CA VAL A 102 7.09 -3.64 3.40
C VAL A 102 7.48 -2.84 4.66
N LYS A 103 7.46 -3.46 5.86
CA LYS A 103 8.02 -2.88 7.09
C LYS A 103 9.54 -3.03 7.15
#